data_AF-A0A2U2AJ65-F1
#
_entry.id   AF-A0A2U2AJ65-F1
#
_cell.length_a   1.000
_cell.length_b   1.000
_cell.length_c   1.000
_cell.angle_alpha   90.00
_cell.angle_beta   90.00
_cell.angle_gamma   90.00
#
_symmetry.space_group_name_H-M   'P 1'
#
loop_
_entity.id
_entity.type
_entity.pdbx_description
1 polymer ?
#
loop_
_entity_poly.entity_id
_entity_poly.type
_entity_poly.pdbx_seq_one_letter_code
_entity_poly.pdbx_strand_id
1 'polypeptide(L)'
;MKTKKKPVKVNEQPAAAKRASQTKGQEVKSSKGLVWLAVLVVLAGIFVYYYFEGINMLYSFGALIAGLVVGAGIFFASPTGKNLVVFFKESRMELRRVVWPTMDETRKMTLLVIVVMVVTLLFLMFVDFIIKNIISFILSFS
;
A
#
# COMPACT_ATOMS: atom_id res chain seq x y z
N MET A 1 12.14 -4.34 -78.12
CA MET A 1 11.68 -5.26 -77.05
C MET A 1 11.98 -4.62 -75.68
N LYS A 2 11.04 -3.86 -75.10
CA LYS A 2 11.23 -3.12 -73.83
C LYS A 2 10.37 -3.75 -72.74
N THR A 3 10.98 -4.47 -71.81
CA THR A 3 10.28 -5.08 -70.67
C THR A 3 10.10 -4.04 -69.56
N LYS A 4 8.95 -3.36 -69.52
CA LYS A 4 8.55 -2.53 -68.37
C LYS A 4 8.29 -3.45 -67.17
N LYS A 5 9.22 -3.53 -66.22
CA LYS A 5 8.94 -4.04 -64.87
C LYS A 5 8.03 -3.03 -64.16
N LYS A 6 6.79 -3.44 -63.86
CA LYS A 6 5.91 -2.72 -62.92
C LYS A 6 6.52 -2.80 -61.51
N PRO A 7 6.56 -1.72 -60.73
CA PRO A 7 6.93 -1.83 -59.33
C PRO A 7 5.84 -2.60 -58.59
N VAL A 8 6.24 -3.69 -57.93
CA VAL A 8 5.39 -4.39 -56.96
C VAL A 8 5.20 -3.40 -55.81
N LYS A 9 4.01 -2.80 -55.71
CA LYS A 9 3.60 -2.04 -54.54
C LYS A 9 3.44 -3.03 -53.40
N VAL A 10 4.52 -3.25 -52.64
CA VAL A 10 4.44 -3.96 -51.38
C VAL A 10 3.54 -3.13 -50.48
N ASN A 11 2.33 -3.63 -50.22
CA ASN A 11 1.38 -3.02 -49.31
C ASN A 11 1.88 -3.25 -47.87
N GLU A 12 2.99 -2.62 -47.52
CA GLU A 12 3.53 -2.54 -46.17
C GLU A 12 2.79 -1.45 -45.39
N GLN A 13 1.47 -1.59 -45.28
CA GLN A 13 0.75 -0.89 -44.22
C GLN A 13 1.37 -1.34 -42.90
N PRO A 14 2.03 -0.44 -42.15
CA PRO A 14 2.85 -0.85 -41.03
C PRO A 14 1.93 -1.40 -39.96
N ALA A 15 2.12 -2.67 -39.61
CA ALA A 15 1.46 -3.30 -38.47
C ALA A 15 1.61 -2.48 -37.16
N ALA A 16 2.63 -1.62 -37.10
CA ALA A 16 2.84 -0.63 -36.04
C ALA A 16 1.72 0.43 -35.93
N ALA A 17 1.11 0.87 -37.04
CA ALA A 17 0.02 1.86 -37.01
C ALA A 17 -1.29 1.26 -36.46
N LYS A 18 -1.58 -0.02 -36.76
CA LYS A 18 -2.70 -0.76 -36.15
C LYS A 18 -2.49 -1.02 -34.65
N ARG A 19 -1.24 -1.26 -34.23
CA ARG A 19 -0.87 -1.42 -32.81
C ARG A 19 -0.99 -0.10 -32.04
N ALA A 20 -0.60 1.02 -32.66
CA ALA A 20 -0.73 2.35 -32.05
C ALA A 20 -2.20 2.80 -31.89
N SER A 21 -3.10 2.38 -32.79
CA SER A 21 -4.55 2.62 -32.64
C SER A 21 -5.22 1.69 -31.62
N GLN A 22 -4.65 0.53 -31.28
CA GLN A 22 -5.16 -0.35 -30.23
C GLN A 22 -4.86 0.16 -28.81
N THR A 23 -3.80 0.95 -28.62
CA THR A 23 -3.45 1.50 -27.30
C THR A 23 -4.27 2.74 -26.91
N LYS A 24 -4.96 3.39 -27.87
CA LYS A 24 -5.64 4.68 -27.64
C LYS A 24 -7.18 4.62 -27.53
N GLY A 25 -7.76 3.41 -27.49
CA GLY A 25 -9.21 3.21 -27.59
C GLY A 25 -9.84 2.33 -26.50
N GLN A 26 -9.15 2.05 -25.40
CA GLN A 26 -9.77 1.44 -24.22
C GLN A 26 -9.74 2.45 -23.06
N GLU A 27 -10.70 3.37 -23.12
CA GLU A 27 -11.09 4.16 -21.96
C GLU A 27 -11.51 3.17 -20.86
N VAL A 28 -10.75 3.14 -19.76
CA VAL A 28 -11.05 2.45 -18.51
C VAL A 28 -12.25 3.16 -17.85
N LYS A 29 -13.41 3.11 -18.50
CA LYS A 29 -14.65 3.76 -18.04
C LYS A 29 -15.54 2.79 -17.24
N SER A 30 -15.28 1.48 -17.35
CA SER A 30 -16.11 0.44 -16.74
C SER A 30 -15.61 -0.07 -15.37
N SER A 31 -14.32 0.08 -15.05
CA SER A 31 -13.77 -0.43 -13.77
C SER A 31 -13.93 0.54 -12.59
N LYS A 32 -13.90 1.86 -12.82
CA LYS A 32 -14.18 2.85 -11.75
C LYS A 32 -15.64 2.77 -11.31
N GLY A 33 -16.55 2.58 -12.27
CA GLY A 33 -17.99 2.49 -12.02
C GLY A 33 -18.37 1.35 -11.06
N LEU A 34 -17.80 0.15 -11.25
CA LEU A 34 -18.05 -0.98 -10.34
C LEU A 34 -17.51 -0.74 -8.92
N VAL A 35 -16.35 -0.11 -8.77
CA VAL A 35 -15.79 0.20 -7.45
C VAL A 35 -16.63 1.28 -6.76
N TRP A 36 -17.04 2.32 -7.49
CA TRP A 36 -17.97 3.33 -6.96
C TRP A 36 -19.33 2.73 -6.58
N LEU A 37 -19.84 1.76 -7.36
CA LEU A 37 -21.04 1.01 -7.02
C LEU A 37 -20.85 0.23 -5.70
N ALA A 38 -19.72 -0.45 -5.52
CA ALA A 38 -19.41 -1.16 -4.26
C ALA A 38 -19.37 -0.19 -3.06
N VAL A 39 -18.75 0.98 -3.24
CA VAL A 39 -18.73 2.03 -2.20
C VAL A 39 -20.14 2.52 -1.87
N LEU A 40 -20.98 2.76 -2.88
CA LEU A 40 -22.38 3.16 -2.68
C LEU A 40 -23.20 2.09 -1.96
N VAL A 41 -22.98 0.81 -2.25
CA VAL A 41 -23.65 -0.31 -1.56
C VAL A 41 -23.27 -0.35 -0.08
N VAL A 42 -21.99 -0.13 0.25
CA VAL A 42 -21.54 -0.08 1.65
C VAL A 42 -22.11 1.14 2.36
N LEU A 43 -22.09 2.31 1.73
CA LEU A 43 -22.71 3.53 2.28
C LEU A 43 -24.21 3.38 2.49
N ALA A 44 -24.92 2.70 1.59
CA ALA A 44 -26.33 2.37 1.77
C ALA A 44 -26.54 1.44 2.97
N GLY A 45 -25.70 0.42 3.16
CA GLY A 45 -25.75 -0.45 4.34
C GLY A 45 -25.52 0.31 5.66
N ILE A 46 -24.57 1.25 5.65
CA ILE A 46 -24.31 2.15 6.80
C ILE A 46 -25.49 3.08 7.05
N PHE A 47 -26.10 3.64 5.99
CA PHE A 47 -27.27 4.50 6.10
C PHE A 47 -28.47 3.75 6.70
N VAL A 48 -28.69 2.51 6.25
CA VAL A 48 -29.73 1.64 6.82
C VAL A 48 -29.45 1.36 8.30
N TYR A 49 -28.19 1.12 8.69
CA TYR A 49 -27.83 0.95 10.11
C TYR A 49 -28.27 2.16 10.96
N TYR A 50 -27.94 3.38 10.53
CA TYR A 50 -28.30 4.60 11.28
C TYR A 50 -29.81 4.84 11.34
N TYR A 51 -30.55 4.59 10.26
CA TYR A 51 -32.01 4.80 10.26
C TYR A 51 -32.74 3.83 11.19
N PHE A 52 -32.24 2.60 11.31
CA PHE A 52 -32.87 1.53 12.10
C PHE A 52 -32.27 1.34 13.50
N GLU A 53 -31.32 2.18 13.91
CA GLU A 53 -30.61 2.12 15.20
C GLU A 53 -31.56 2.02 16.42
N GLY A 54 -32.78 2.55 16.31
CA GLY A 54 -33.74 2.62 17.41
C GLY A 54 -34.81 1.53 17.53
N ILE A 55 -34.94 0.58 16.58
CA ILE A 55 -36.07 -0.38 16.62
C ILE A 55 -35.62 -1.77 17.10
N ASN A 56 -34.56 -2.36 16.52
CA ASN A 56 -34.15 -3.73 16.81
C ASN A 56 -32.69 -3.96 16.45
N MET A 57 -31.87 -4.40 17.42
CA MET A 57 -30.43 -4.66 17.25
C MET A 57 -30.14 -5.57 16.06
N LEU A 58 -30.91 -6.64 15.86
CA LEU A 58 -30.64 -7.66 14.83
C LEU A 58 -30.72 -7.11 13.39
N TYR A 59 -31.68 -6.23 13.12
CA TYR A 59 -31.86 -5.67 11.77
C TYR A 59 -30.75 -4.67 11.42
N SER A 60 -30.32 -3.84 12.38
CA SER A 60 -29.26 -2.87 12.16
C SER A 60 -27.93 -3.58 11.89
N PHE A 61 -27.51 -4.50 12.77
CA PHE A 61 -26.28 -5.26 12.57
C PHE A 61 -26.35 -6.18 11.33
N GLY A 62 -27.51 -6.79 11.06
CA GLY A 62 -27.73 -7.61 9.87
C GLY A 62 -27.59 -6.83 8.57
N ALA A 63 -28.18 -5.64 8.47
CA ALA A 63 -28.08 -4.78 7.30
C ALA A 63 -26.65 -4.29 7.05
N LEU A 64 -25.93 -3.94 8.12
CA LEU A 64 -24.52 -3.51 8.02
C LEU A 64 -23.63 -4.65 7.52
N ILE A 65 -23.76 -5.84 8.09
CA ILE A 65 -23.00 -7.02 7.65
C ILE A 65 -23.35 -7.39 6.21
N ALA A 66 -24.64 -7.41 5.85
CA ALA A 66 -25.07 -7.70 4.49
C ALA A 66 -24.50 -6.69 3.48
N GLY A 67 -24.57 -5.39 3.78
CA GLY A 67 -24.00 -4.33 2.94
C GLY A 67 -22.49 -4.46 2.76
N LEU A 68 -21.77 -4.79 3.83
CA LEU A 68 -20.32 -5.04 3.79
C LEU A 68 -19.98 -6.27 2.94
N VAL A 69 -20.69 -7.38 3.11
CA VAL A 69 -20.45 -8.63 2.37
C VAL A 69 -20.73 -8.44 0.88
N VAL A 70 -21.85 -7.82 0.53
CA VAL A 70 -22.19 -7.54 -0.87
C VAL A 70 -21.20 -6.56 -1.49
N GLY A 71 -20.86 -5.48 -0.78
CA GLY A 71 -19.87 -4.50 -1.23
C GLY A 71 -18.49 -5.14 -1.46
N ALA A 72 -18.02 -5.97 -0.54
CA ALA A 72 -16.78 -6.73 -0.67
C ALA A 72 -16.85 -7.70 -1.87
N GLY A 73 -17.96 -8.41 -2.06
CA GLY A 73 -18.16 -9.30 -3.20
C GLY A 73 -18.06 -8.58 -4.55
N ILE A 74 -18.72 -7.42 -4.68
CA ILE A 74 -18.63 -6.56 -5.88
C ILE A 74 -17.20 -6.05 -6.08
N PHE A 75 -16.54 -5.64 -5.00
CA PHE A 75 -15.16 -5.17 -5.04
C PHE A 75 -14.18 -6.26 -5.52
N PHE A 76 -14.27 -7.48 -4.98
CA PHE A 76 -13.41 -8.59 -5.39
C PHE A 76 -13.71 -9.09 -6.82
N ALA A 77 -14.96 -9.03 -7.26
CA ALA A 77 -15.33 -9.32 -8.64
C ALA A 77 -14.86 -8.23 -9.63
N SER A 78 -14.61 -7.01 -9.14
CA SER A 78 -14.16 -5.90 -9.99
C SER A 78 -12.74 -6.11 -10.54
N PRO A 79 -12.42 -5.54 -11.72
CA PRO A 79 -11.06 -5.59 -12.27
C PRO A 79 -10.00 -5.07 -11.28
N THR A 80 -10.35 -4.05 -10.50
CA THR A 80 -9.48 -3.46 -9.47
C THR A 80 -9.20 -4.44 -8.33
N GLY A 81 -10.22 -5.15 -7.84
CA GLY A 81 -10.07 -6.16 -6.79
C GLY A 81 -9.20 -7.33 -7.23
N LYS A 82 -9.38 -7.81 -8.47
CA LYS A 82 -8.53 -8.87 -9.04
C LYS A 82 -7.06 -8.43 -9.16
N ASN A 83 -6.81 -7.19 -9.60
CA ASN A 83 -5.46 -6.65 -9.70
C ASN A 83 -4.79 -6.54 -8.33
N LEU A 84 -5.54 -6.20 -7.27
CA LEU A 84 -5.01 -6.18 -5.91
C LEU A 84 -4.54 -7.57 -5.45
N VAL A 85 -5.31 -8.62 -5.74
CA VAL A 85 -4.93 -10.01 -5.40
C VAL A 85 -3.67 -10.42 -6.15
N VAL A 86 -3.55 -10.06 -7.43
CA VAL A 86 -2.34 -10.31 -8.23
C VAL A 86 -1.14 -9.55 -7.66
N PHE A 87 -1.31 -8.27 -7.30
CA PHE A 87 -0.27 -7.47 -6.65
C PHE A 87 0.22 -8.11 -5.35
N PHE A 88 -0.69 -8.56 -4.47
CA PHE A 88 -0.30 -9.27 -3.24
C PHE A 88 0.50 -10.55 -3.52
N LYS A 89 0.12 -11.29 -4.57
CA LYS A 89 0.84 -12.49 -4.99
C LYS A 89 2.25 -12.14 -5.48
N GLU A 90 2.39 -11.09 -6.29
CA GLU A 90 3.67 -10.59 -6.80
C GLU A 90 4.55 -10.04 -5.67
N SER A 91 4.00 -9.23 -4.76
CA SER A 91 4.72 -8.72 -3.58
C SER A 91 5.23 -9.86 -2.70
N ARG A 92 4.46 -10.93 -2.49
CA ARG A 92 4.94 -12.11 -1.76
C ARG A 92 6.06 -12.86 -2.47
N MET A 93 6.08 -12.87 -3.81
CA MET A 93 7.15 -13.49 -4.58
C MET A 93 8.44 -12.67 -4.47
N GLU A 94 8.32 -11.34 -4.51
CA GLU A 94 9.45 -10.43 -4.34
C GLU A 94 10.00 -10.44 -2.92
N LEU A 95 9.12 -10.50 -1.91
CA LEU A 95 9.53 -10.56 -0.50
C LEU A 95 10.33 -11.82 -0.17
N ARG A 96 10.17 -12.92 -0.93
CA ARG A 96 11.00 -14.12 -0.80
C ARG A 96 12.41 -13.94 -1.36
N ARG A 97 12.63 -12.95 -2.24
CA ARG A 97 13.96 -12.59 -2.76
C ARG A 97 14.72 -11.69 -1.80
N VAL A 98 14.03 -11.10 -0.83
CA VAL A 98 14.68 -10.37 0.27
C VAL A 98 15.39 -11.40 1.14
N VAL A 99 16.71 -11.48 0.96
CA VAL A 99 17.58 -12.21 1.88
C VAL A 99 17.55 -11.44 3.19
N TRP A 100 16.73 -11.91 4.12
CA TRP A 100 16.70 -11.31 5.45
C TRP A 100 18.06 -11.52 6.10
N PRO A 101 18.67 -10.44 6.61
CA PRO A 101 19.97 -10.52 7.25
C PRO A 101 19.94 -11.57 8.35
N THR A 102 21.03 -12.32 8.45
CA THR A 102 21.15 -13.39 9.45
C THR A 102 20.96 -12.81 10.86
N MET A 103 20.44 -13.62 11.78
CA MET A 103 20.21 -13.19 13.16
C MET A 103 21.50 -12.74 13.85
N ASP A 104 22.63 -13.32 13.47
CA ASP A 104 23.95 -12.97 14.00
C ASP A 104 24.41 -11.58 13.55
N GLU A 105 24.15 -11.20 12.31
CA GLU A 105 24.46 -9.86 11.79
C GLU A 105 23.58 -8.79 12.43
N THR A 106 22.28 -9.09 12.59
CA THR A 106 21.33 -8.21 13.27
C THR A 106 21.73 -7.97 14.73
N ARG A 107 22.11 -9.02 15.46
CA ARG A 107 22.55 -8.94 16.86
C ARG A 107 23.83 -8.12 17.02
N LYS A 108 24.79 -8.26 16.10
CA LYS A 108 26.02 -7.45 16.12
C LYS A 108 25.72 -5.96 16.02
N MET A 109 24.81 -5.58 15.13
CA MET A 109 24.42 -4.17 14.96
C MET A 109 23.66 -3.63 16.18
N THR A 110 22.72 -4.40 16.74
CA THR A 110 22.03 -3.99 17.98
C THR A 110 22.98 -3.86 19.17
N LEU A 111 23.93 -4.79 19.32
CA LEU A 111 24.92 -4.74 20.40
C LEU A 111 25.82 -3.51 20.26
N LEU A 112 26.26 -3.19 19.04
CA LEU A 112 27.04 -1.97 18.76
C LEU A 112 26.27 -0.72 19.18
N VAL A 113 24.97 -0.62 18.83
CA VAL A 113 24.11 0.50 19.25
C VAL A 113 23.97 0.54 20.78
N ILE A 114 23.76 -0.60 21.44
CA ILE A 114 23.67 -0.68 22.91
C ILE A 114 24.95 -0.17 23.56
N VAL A 115 26.12 -0.56 23.06
CA VAL A 115 27.41 -0.10 23.59
C VAL A 115 27.51 1.42 23.47
N VAL A 116 27.19 1.99 22.31
CA VAL A 116 27.21 3.45 22.13
C VAL A 116 26.22 4.14 23.07
N MET A 117 24.99 3.61 23.22
CA MET A 117 24.00 4.15 24.15
C MET A 117 24.50 4.11 25.61
N VAL A 118 25.09 3.00 26.06
CA VAL A 118 25.64 2.88 27.42
C VAL A 118 26.76 3.90 27.65
N VAL A 119 27.67 4.06 26.70
CA VAL A 119 28.74 5.06 26.80
C VAL A 119 28.17 6.46 26.88
N THR A 120 27.17 6.80 26.05
CA THR A 120 26.51 8.11 26.09
C THR A 120 25.78 8.34 27.41
N LEU A 121 25.07 7.34 27.94
CA LEU A 121 24.37 7.42 29.23
C LEU A 121 25.36 7.63 30.39
N LEU A 122 26.46 6.89 30.41
CA LEU A 122 27.50 7.04 31.42
C LEU A 122 28.18 8.41 31.33
N PHE A 123 28.46 8.89 30.12
CA PHE A 123 29.04 10.21 29.90
C PHE A 123 28.11 11.32 30.42
N LEU A 124 26.82 11.28 30.07
CA LEU A 124 25.84 12.23 30.58
C LEU A 124 25.75 12.16 32.11
N MET A 125 25.57 10.96 32.67
CA MET A 125 25.52 10.76 34.12
C MET A 125 26.75 11.34 34.85
N PHE A 126 27.93 11.19 34.26
CA PHE A 126 29.17 11.75 34.81
C PHE A 126 29.18 13.28 34.79
N VAL A 127 28.78 13.89 33.67
CA VAL A 127 28.68 15.35 33.53
C VAL A 127 27.62 15.91 34.49
N ASP A 128 26.44 15.30 34.54
CA ASP A 128 25.38 15.63 35.49
C ASP A 128 25.87 15.56 36.94
N PHE A 129 26.63 14.52 37.29
CA PHE A 129 27.21 14.38 38.63
C PHE A 129 28.15 15.55 38.95
N ILE A 130 29.06 15.89 38.05
CA ILE A 130 29.99 17.03 38.24
C ILE A 130 29.21 18.34 38.42
N ILE A 131 28.27 18.62 37.52
CA ILE A 131 27.48 19.85 37.54
C ILE A 131 26.69 19.95 38.86
N LYS A 132 26.03 18.87 39.30
CA LYS A 132 25.29 18.84 40.56
C LYS A 132 26.16 19.10 41.78
N ASN A 133 27.35 18.51 41.83
CA ASN A 133 28.29 18.75 42.93
C ASN A 133 28.75 20.21 42.99
N ILE A 134 29.05 20.82 41.83
CA ILE A 134 29.44 22.23 41.74
C ILE A 134 28.29 23.14 42.20
N ILE A 135 27.07 22.89 41.73
CA ILE A 135 25.90 23.68 42.12
C ILE A 135 25.62 23.54 43.61
N SER A 136 25.66 22.32 44.15
CA SER A 136 25.45 22.06 45.59
C SER A 136 26.50 22.77 46.45
N PHE A 137 27.76 22.77 46.03
CA PHE A 137 28.84 23.48 46.72
C PHE A 137 28.59 25.00 46.77
N ILE A 138 28.15 25.59 45.64
CA ILE A 138 27.83 27.02 45.56
C ILE A 138 26.61 27.36 46.43
N LEU A 139 25.55 26.56 46.36
CA LEU A 139 24.34 26.77 47.15
C LEU A 139 24.58 26.57 48.64
N SER A 140 25.43 25.62 49.03
CA SER A 140 25.79 25.39 50.42
C SER A 140 26.66 26.51 51.00
N PHE A 141 27.29 27.32 50.16
CA PHE A 141 28.13 28.45 50.59
C PHE A 141 27.32 29.74 50.80
N SER A 142 26.12 29.83 50.19
CA SER A 142 25.17 30.93 50.40
C SER A 142 24.21 30.66 51.55
#